data_AF-A0A9E5TAE7-F1
#
_entry.id   AF-A0A9E5TAE7-F1
#
_cell.length_a   1.000
_cell.length_b   1.000
_cell.length_c   1.000
_cell.angle_alpha   90.00
_cell.angle_beta   90.00
_cell.angle_gamma   90.00
#
_symmetry.space_group_name_H-M   'P 1'
#
loop_
_entity.id
_entity.type
_entity.pdbx_description
1 polymer ?
#
loop_
_entity_poly.entity_id
_entity_poly.type
_entity_poly.pdbx_seq_one_letter_code
_entity_poly.pdbx_strand_id
1 'polypeptide(L)'
;MNKDAAHPGAPLRWSIYGLLIALAAGQMTGRILAVNSVDLNKLQRYRIEIELSKSGAEWERQGLAEDQLEKKLARRRAELETQLRWERPFLSSNDRSRWLTIRALVEDGTYAIDQIVTDPQQHRRWNTIDMVKHQQWGEPHLYSSKPTLLPTLLAGEYWLVRKLTGWTLAEQPFEVVRLMLITINVLPMVALFVCIAAVAERLASSDWGRIFVMAVATFGTFLSTFAVVLNNHLIAAVCVGIALYAAVRIWHDKQRSGWLFATAGVFAALSAAVELPAVTFLGLLGLFLLWKEPRQTVCWGLPAALIVVLAAVGTNYAAHKTVLPPYWHREVGKEYRDGNWYNYDYRVGDRVVESYWKRDQQSLQRRSIIDRGEASPGWYAVHCLVGHHGIFSLTPVWLFSLIGICMMSSDRAATSQKWLATLIAMVTVICLLFYLMQGVENRNYGGMTSGLRWMFWLAPLWLIAMLPAADWLAASRKRQGVALLLLACSALSASYPTWNPWVHPWITDWMNYLGWISL
;
A
#
# COMPACT_ATOMS: atom_id res chain seq x y z
N MET A 1 -1.16 -42.71 -15.16
CA MET A 1 -0.52 -43.14 -13.90
C MET A 1 -1.01 -42.22 -12.79
N ASN A 2 -1.58 -42.81 -11.74
CA ASN A 2 -2.43 -42.21 -10.71
C ASN A 2 -2.00 -40.81 -10.21
N LYS A 3 -2.96 -39.87 -10.23
CA LYS A 3 -2.76 -38.47 -9.82
C LYS A 3 -3.27 -38.12 -8.41
N ASP A 4 -3.86 -39.07 -7.66
CA ASP A 4 -4.54 -38.74 -6.40
C ASP A 4 -4.16 -39.68 -5.23
N ALA A 5 -2.88 -39.99 -5.07
CA ALA A 5 -2.40 -40.32 -3.72
C ALA A 5 -2.16 -38.98 -3.00
N ALA A 6 -3.21 -38.44 -2.36
CA ALA A 6 -3.06 -37.28 -1.49
C ALA A 6 -1.90 -37.57 -0.52
N HIS A 7 -0.81 -36.79 -0.61
CA HIS A 7 0.28 -36.92 0.35
C HIS A 7 -0.33 -36.85 1.76
N PRO A 8 -0.08 -37.83 2.65
CA PRO A 8 -0.77 -37.91 3.95
C PRO A 8 -0.60 -36.65 4.81
N GLY A 9 0.42 -35.82 4.54
CA GLY A 9 0.64 -34.52 5.18
C GLY A 9 -0.20 -33.35 4.65
N ALA A 10 -0.88 -33.45 3.50
CA ALA A 10 -1.59 -32.32 2.90
C ALA A 10 -2.72 -31.75 3.78
N PRO A 11 -3.58 -32.56 4.44
CA PRO A 11 -4.60 -32.04 5.35
C PRO A 11 -3.99 -31.29 6.55
N LEU A 12 -2.89 -31.80 7.11
CA LEU A 12 -2.17 -31.13 8.20
C LEU A 12 -1.58 -29.80 7.73
N ARG A 13 -0.95 -29.76 6.55
CA ARG A 13 -0.40 -28.52 5.98
C ARG A 13 -1.47 -27.46 5.75
N TRP A 14 -2.61 -27.81 5.16
CA TRP A 14 -3.71 -26.86 5.00
C TRP A 14 -4.29 -26.39 6.33
N SER A 15 -4.28 -27.24 7.36
CA SER A 15 -4.64 -26.83 8.72
C SER A 15 -3.64 -25.80 9.27
N ILE A 16 -2.33 -26.03 9.09
CA ILE A 16 -1.28 -25.09 9.48
C ILE A 16 -1.40 -23.77 8.70
N TYR A 17 -1.64 -23.81 7.38
CA TYR A 17 -1.87 -22.60 6.59
C TYR A 17 -3.10 -21.84 7.09
N GLY A 18 -4.19 -22.55 7.40
CA GLY A 18 -5.39 -21.96 7.99
C GLY A 18 -5.08 -21.24 9.30
N LEU A 19 -4.26 -21.83 10.18
CA LEU A 19 -3.83 -21.20 11.43
C LEU A 19 -2.98 -19.93 11.16
N LEU A 20 -1.99 -20.00 10.28
CA LEU A 20 -1.14 -18.84 9.95
C LEU A 20 -1.95 -17.70 9.32
N ILE A 21 -2.87 -18.03 8.43
CA ILE A 21 -3.78 -17.06 7.77
C ILE A 21 -4.72 -16.43 8.79
N ALA A 22 -5.34 -17.23 9.67
CA ALA A 22 -6.24 -16.74 10.70
C ALA A 22 -5.53 -15.80 11.68
N LEU A 23 -4.31 -16.15 12.12
CA LEU A 23 -3.48 -15.31 12.97
C LEU A 23 -3.14 -13.98 12.29
N ALA A 24 -2.72 -14.01 11.02
CA ALA A 24 -2.40 -12.81 10.26
C ALA A 24 -3.64 -11.90 10.06
N ALA A 25 -4.79 -12.49 9.71
CA ALA A 25 -6.04 -11.76 9.55
C ALA A 25 -6.49 -11.12 10.87
N GLY A 26 -6.40 -11.86 11.98
CA GLY A 26 -6.69 -11.36 13.32
C GLY A 26 -5.77 -10.21 13.73
N GLN A 27 -4.47 -10.33 13.48
CA GLN A 27 -3.50 -9.26 13.77
C GLN A 27 -3.75 -8.00 12.92
N MET A 28 -3.97 -8.14 11.62
CA MET A 28 -4.28 -6.99 10.75
C MET A 28 -5.59 -6.30 11.20
N THR A 29 -6.63 -7.09 11.47
CA THR A 29 -7.93 -6.56 11.94
C THR A 29 -7.79 -5.88 13.29
N GLY A 30 -7.14 -6.51 14.26
CA GLY A 30 -6.91 -5.92 15.59
C GLY A 30 -6.15 -4.60 15.50
N ARG A 31 -5.13 -4.51 14.63
CA ARG A 31 -4.41 -3.25 14.37
C ARG A 31 -5.32 -2.20 13.75
N ILE A 32 -6.12 -2.52 12.72
CA ILE A 32 -7.10 -1.59 12.12
C ILE A 32 -8.06 -1.03 13.19
N LEU A 33 -8.55 -1.89 14.09
CA LEU A 33 -9.47 -1.48 15.15
C LEU A 33 -8.79 -0.60 16.20
N ALA A 34 -7.50 -0.82 16.49
CA ALA A 34 -6.74 -0.06 17.47
C ALA A 34 -5.98 1.16 16.90
N VAL A 35 -6.07 1.43 15.59
CA VAL A 35 -5.51 2.65 14.97
C VAL A 35 -6.03 3.91 15.70
N ASN A 36 -5.08 4.72 16.16
CA ASN A 36 -5.21 5.95 16.95
C ASN A 36 -5.78 5.82 18.37
N SER A 37 -6.15 4.64 18.85
CA SER A 37 -6.94 4.51 20.08
C SER A 37 -6.14 4.54 21.38
N VAL A 38 -4.80 4.44 21.34
CA VAL A 38 -4.00 4.22 22.56
C VAL A 38 -3.24 5.48 23.02
N ASP A 39 -2.39 6.07 22.18
CA ASP A 39 -1.51 7.17 22.63
C ASP A 39 -2.08 8.56 22.37
N LEU A 40 -2.69 8.78 21.20
CA LEU A 40 -3.36 10.04 20.89
C LEU A 40 -4.62 10.23 21.74
N ASN A 41 -5.34 9.16 22.05
CA ASN A 41 -6.50 9.20 22.94
C ASN A 41 -6.10 9.68 24.35
N LYS A 42 -5.03 9.09 24.92
CA LYS A 42 -4.50 9.49 26.22
C LYS A 42 -4.03 10.94 26.22
N LEU A 43 -3.27 11.36 25.20
CA LEU A 43 -2.77 12.72 25.10
C LEU A 43 -3.89 13.75 24.89
N GLN A 44 -4.91 13.40 24.10
CA GLN A 44 -6.10 14.21 23.90
C GLN A 44 -6.90 14.35 25.20
N ARG A 45 -7.19 13.25 25.90
CA ARG A 45 -7.89 13.27 27.21
C ARG A 45 -7.13 14.12 28.21
N TYR A 46 -5.82 13.91 28.33
CA TYR A 46 -4.95 14.68 29.21
C TYR A 46 -5.02 16.18 28.93
N ARG A 47 -4.98 16.59 27.66
CA ARG A 47 -5.10 18.02 27.29
C ARG A 47 -6.48 18.60 27.55
N ILE A 48 -7.55 17.84 27.28
CA ILE A 48 -8.91 18.24 27.59
C ILE A 48 -9.08 18.43 29.10
N GLU A 49 -8.57 17.51 29.91
CA GLU A 49 -8.64 17.58 31.37
C GLU A 49 -7.86 18.78 31.94
N ILE A 50 -6.66 19.06 31.43
CA ILE A 50 -5.90 20.27 31.81
C ILE A 50 -6.70 21.54 31.51
N GLU A 51 -7.25 21.64 30.30
CA GLU A 51 -7.94 22.85 29.88
C GLU A 51 -9.30 23.03 30.60
N LEU A 52 -9.98 21.92 30.90
CA LEU A 52 -11.17 21.91 31.76
C LEU A 52 -10.86 22.30 33.19
N SER A 53 -9.77 21.79 33.77
CA SER A 53 -9.34 22.15 35.14
C SER A 53 -9.02 23.64 35.25
N LYS A 54 -8.30 24.20 34.26
CA LYS A 54 -8.05 25.64 34.18
C LYS A 54 -9.34 26.46 34.09
N SER A 55 -10.23 26.08 33.17
CA SER A 55 -11.51 26.77 32.96
C SER A 55 -12.40 26.69 34.20
N GLY A 56 -12.44 25.53 34.88
CA GLY A 56 -13.19 25.31 36.10
C GLY A 56 -12.71 26.17 37.26
N ALA A 57 -11.39 26.17 37.53
CA ALA A 57 -10.81 27.00 38.58
C ALA A 57 -11.02 28.50 38.35
N GLU A 58 -11.06 28.94 37.09
CA GLU A 58 -11.38 30.33 36.75
C GLU A 58 -12.85 30.68 37.06
N TRP A 59 -13.78 29.79 36.71
CA TRP A 59 -15.21 29.99 36.91
C TRP A 59 -15.65 29.84 38.37
N GLU A 60 -14.99 28.97 39.14
CA GLU A 60 -15.15 28.90 40.60
C GLU A 60 -14.73 30.21 41.27
N ARG A 61 -13.60 30.81 40.86
CA ARG A 61 -13.16 32.12 41.35
C ARG A 61 -14.11 33.25 40.98
N GLN A 62 -14.87 33.11 39.89
CA GLN A 62 -15.91 34.05 39.48
C GLN A 62 -17.23 33.87 40.27
N GLY A 63 -17.29 32.91 41.21
CA GLY A 63 -18.44 32.72 42.09
C GLY A 63 -19.65 32.08 41.41
N LEU A 64 -19.45 31.29 40.36
CA LEU A 64 -20.54 30.54 39.74
C LEU A 64 -21.14 29.53 40.73
N ALA A 65 -22.48 29.46 40.76
CA ALA A 65 -23.20 28.40 41.47
C ALA A 65 -22.84 27.02 40.89
N GLU A 66 -22.85 25.99 41.74
CA GLU A 66 -22.38 24.64 41.43
C GLU A 66 -23.10 24.01 40.22
N ASP A 67 -24.43 24.23 40.13
CA ASP A 67 -25.26 23.75 39.02
C ASP A 67 -24.95 24.44 37.67
N GLN A 68 -24.57 25.71 37.71
CA GLN A 68 -24.16 26.47 36.53
C GLN A 68 -22.74 26.13 36.09
N LEU A 69 -21.84 25.90 37.06
CA LEU A 69 -20.47 25.46 36.81
C LEU A 69 -20.46 24.12 36.09
N GLU A 70 -21.24 23.14 36.55
CA GLU A 70 -21.33 21.81 35.95
C GLU A 70 -21.80 21.87 34.49
N LYS A 71 -22.89 22.60 34.22
CA LYS A 71 -23.41 22.81 32.84
C LYS A 71 -22.38 23.50 31.94
N LYS A 72 -21.66 24.49 32.45
CA LYS A 72 -20.65 25.25 31.70
C LYS A 72 -19.43 24.38 31.40
N LEU A 73 -18.99 23.56 32.35
CA LEU A 73 -17.92 22.57 32.16
C LEU A 73 -18.31 21.47 31.17
N ALA A 74 -19.55 20.98 31.21
CA ALA A 74 -20.05 20.00 30.23
C ALA A 74 -20.05 20.57 28.80
N ARG A 75 -20.53 21.80 28.62
CA ARG A 75 -20.46 22.50 27.33
C ARG A 75 -19.02 22.71 26.86
N ARG A 76 -18.15 23.17 27.76
CA ARG A 76 -16.72 23.38 27.45
C ARG A 76 -16.01 22.08 27.10
N ARG A 77 -16.36 20.98 27.75
CA ARG A 77 -15.85 19.64 27.43
C ARG A 77 -16.23 19.25 26.00
N ALA A 78 -17.50 19.40 25.62
CA ALA A 78 -17.95 19.13 24.25
C ALA A 78 -17.24 20.01 23.21
N GLU A 79 -17.03 21.29 23.52
CA GLU A 79 -16.25 22.22 22.67
C GLU A 79 -14.79 21.76 22.53
N LEU A 80 -14.11 21.45 23.63
CA LEU A 80 -12.72 21.00 23.65
C LEU A 80 -12.55 19.64 22.99
N GLU A 81 -13.48 18.71 23.18
CA GLU A 81 -13.51 17.43 22.48
C GLU A 81 -13.60 17.67 20.97
N THR A 82 -14.39 18.63 20.51
CA THR A 82 -14.45 18.98 19.09
C THR A 82 -13.16 19.64 18.61
N GLN A 83 -12.61 20.58 19.39
CA GLN A 83 -11.45 21.38 19.02
C GLN A 83 -10.12 20.62 19.09
N LEU A 84 -9.98 19.74 20.09
CA LEU A 84 -8.79 18.96 20.41
C LEU A 84 -8.89 17.50 19.98
N ARG A 85 -9.94 17.09 19.23
CA ARG A 85 -9.92 15.77 18.58
C ARG A 85 -8.67 15.71 17.70
N TRP A 86 -7.80 14.74 17.90
CA TRP A 86 -6.51 14.68 17.19
C TRP A 86 -6.43 13.45 16.29
N GLU A 87 -6.88 12.31 16.80
CA GLU A 87 -8.11 11.66 16.33
C GLU A 87 -8.44 11.68 14.83
N ARG A 88 -7.79 10.88 13.96
CA ARG A 88 -8.28 10.60 12.60
C ARG A 88 -7.83 9.24 12.06
N PRO A 89 -8.68 8.42 11.42
CA PRO A 89 -8.30 7.10 10.91
C PRO A 89 -7.39 7.12 9.67
N PHE A 90 -6.88 8.30 9.28
CA PHE A 90 -6.00 8.49 8.14
C PHE A 90 -4.59 8.85 8.64
N LEU A 91 -3.60 8.06 8.24
CA LEU A 91 -2.28 8.07 8.85
C LEU A 91 -1.24 8.85 8.04
N SER A 92 -1.55 9.32 6.83
CA SER A 92 -0.68 10.24 6.08
C SER A 92 -1.44 11.17 5.15
N SER A 93 -0.72 12.05 4.43
CA SER A 93 -1.34 12.78 3.32
C SER A 93 -1.62 11.86 2.13
N ASN A 94 -0.88 10.76 2.00
CA ASN A 94 -0.96 9.83 0.87
C ASN A 94 -2.25 9.02 0.89
N ASP A 95 -2.66 8.51 2.07
CA ASP A 95 -3.93 7.81 2.23
C ASP A 95 -5.11 8.79 2.19
N ARG A 96 -5.02 9.94 2.86
CA ARG A 96 -6.05 11.01 2.82
C ARG A 96 -6.39 11.45 1.41
N SER A 97 -5.40 11.54 0.52
CA SER A 97 -5.62 11.90 -0.87
C SER A 97 -6.60 10.95 -1.59
N ARG A 98 -6.57 9.65 -1.28
CA ARG A 98 -7.50 8.67 -1.87
C ARG A 98 -8.88 8.74 -1.22
N TRP A 99 -8.91 8.87 0.12
CA TRP A 99 -10.15 9.06 0.86
C TRP A 99 -10.91 10.31 0.45
N LEU A 100 -10.20 11.39 0.10
CA LEU A 100 -10.79 12.62 -0.43
C LEU A 100 -11.54 12.37 -1.74
N THR A 101 -10.96 11.62 -2.68
CA THR A 101 -11.67 11.25 -3.92
C THR A 101 -12.88 10.35 -3.64
N ILE A 102 -12.74 9.36 -2.77
CA ILE A 102 -13.86 8.48 -2.37
C ILE A 102 -15.01 9.31 -1.79
N ARG A 103 -14.69 10.24 -0.89
CA ARG A 103 -15.66 11.12 -0.25
C ARG A 103 -16.34 12.04 -1.25
N ALA A 104 -15.56 12.75 -2.08
CA ALA A 104 -16.08 13.67 -3.08
C ALA A 104 -17.00 12.99 -4.09
N LEU A 105 -16.67 11.76 -4.53
CA LEU A 105 -17.51 11.01 -5.46
C LEU A 105 -18.88 10.65 -4.87
N VAL A 106 -18.93 10.25 -3.59
CA VAL A 106 -20.15 9.75 -2.95
C VAL A 106 -21.00 10.87 -2.32
N GLU A 107 -20.35 11.89 -1.76
CA GLU A 107 -21.03 12.99 -1.07
C GLU A 107 -21.38 14.14 -2.01
N ASP A 108 -20.50 14.43 -2.98
CA ASP A 108 -20.61 15.62 -3.85
C ASP A 108 -20.80 15.29 -5.34
N GLY A 109 -20.65 14.03 -5.73
CA GLY A 109 -20.80 13.59 -7.13
C GLY A 109 -19.70 14.09 -8.07
N THR A 110 -18.52 14.44 -7.54
CA THR A 110 -17.39 15.00 -8.31
C THR A 110 -16.05 14.39 -7.93
N TYR A 111 -15.05 14.50 -8.82
CA TYR A 111 -13.65 14.19 -8.51
C TYR A 111 -12.91 15.38 -7.89
N ALA A 112 -13.45 16.59 -8.01
CA ALA A 112 -12.88 17.78 -7.38
C ALA A 112 -12.98 17.64 -5.86
N ILE A 113 -11.96 18.11 -5.15
CA ILE A 113 -11.83 17.98 -3.69
C ILE A 113 -11.79 19.34 -2.99
N ASP A 114 -11.90 20.45 -3.74
CA ASP A 114 -11.82 21.82 -3.22
C ASP A 114 -12.75 22.05 -2.03
N GLN A 115 -14.00 21.64 -2.17
CA GLN A 115 -15.06 21.77 -1.18
C GLN A 115 -14.70 21.09 0.15
N ILE A 116 -13.83 20.08 0.12
CA ILE A 116 -13.40 19.35 1.32
C ILE A 116 -12.11 19.94 1.89
N VAL A 117 -11.14 20.33 1.05
CA VAL A 117 -9.78 20.69 1.52
C VAL A 117 -9.58 22.19 1.79
N THR A 118 -10.47 23.05 1.31
CA THR A 118 -10.32 24.52 1.40
C THR A 118 -11.08 25.14 2.58
N ASP A 119 -12.02 24.42 3.20
CA ASP A 119 -12.73 24.85 4.41
C ASP A 119 -12.25 24.06 5.65
N PRO A 120 -11.22 24.55 6.35
CA PRO A 120 -10.71 23.87 7.55
C PRO A 120 -11.65 24.01 8.76
N GLN A 121 -12.64 24.92 8.73
CA GLN A 121 -13.60 25.07 9.81
C GLN A 121 -14.62 23.93 9.76
N GLN A 122 -15.17 23.64 8.59
CA GLN A 122 -16.13 22.56 8.38
C GLN A 122 -15.47 21.19 8.23
N HIS A 123 -14.30 21.12 7.58
CA HIS A 123 -13.64 19.86 7.27
C HIS A 123 -12.26 19.77 7.92
N ARG A 124 -12.23 20.09 9.21
CA ARG A 124 -11.02 20.01 10.01
C ARG A 124 -10.38 18.62 9.84
N ARG A 125 -9.10 18.60 9.45
CA ARG A 125 -8.24 17.42 9.23
C ARG A 125 -8.38 16.70 7.89
N TRP A 126 -9.30 17.11 7.02
CA TRP A 126 -9.34 16.66 5.63
C TRP A 126 -8.43 17.51 4.77
N ASN A 127 -7.14 17.14 4.75
CA ASN A 127 -6.14 17.82 3.93
C ASN A 127 -5.20 16.79 3.29
N THR A 128 -4.48 17.21 2.27
CA THR A 128 -3.39 16.41 1.71
C THR A 128 -2.35 17.32 1.06
N ILE A 129 -1.12 16.85 0.94
CA ILE A 129 -0.12 17.44 0.05
C ILE A 129 -0.13 16.76 -1.33
N ASP A 130 -0.79 15.60 -1.44
CA ASP A 130 -0.84 14.77 -2.64
C ASP A 130 -2.05 15.15 -3.49
N MET A 131 -2.06 16.38 -3.98
CA MET A 131 -3.10 16.90 -4.87
C MET A 131 -2.50 17.73 -6.01
N VAL A 132 -3.28 17.89 -7.07
CA VAL A 132 -2.95 18.66 -8.27
C VAL A 132 -4.03 19.70 -8.55
N LYS A 133 -3.69 20.75 -9.29
CA LYS A 133 -4.63 21.77 -9.75
C LYS A 133 -4.68 21.80 -11.27
N HIS A 134 -5.87 21.83 -11.86
CA HIS A 134 -6.03 22.07 -13.30
C HIS A 134 -7.41 22.65 -13.62
N GLN A 135 -7.55 23.22 -14.81
CA GLN A 135 -8.78 23.89 -15.28
C GLN A 135 -9.38 23.23 -16.54
N GLN A 136 -9.17 21.93 -16.71
CA GLN A 136 -9.65 21.16 -17.86
C GLN A 136 -11.18 21.15 -18.01
N TRP A 137 -11.91 21.48 -16.94
CA TRP A 137 -13.37 21.61 -16.90
C TRP A 137 -13.84 23.08 -16.92
N GLY A 138 -12.98 24.02 -17.32
CA GLY A 138 -13.26 25.46 -17.33
C GLY A 138 -12.69 26.16 -16.11
N GLU A 139 -13.24 25.88 -14.93
CA GLU A 139 -12.76 26.47 -13.67
C GLU A 139 -11.60 25.67 -13.05
N PRO A 140 -10.67 26.33 -12.35
CA PRO A 140 -9.53 25.68 -11.73
C PRO A 140 -9.96 24.96 -10.45
N HIS A 141 -9.77 23.64 -10.42
CA HIS A 141 -10.14 22.77 -9.31
C HIS A 141 -8.95 21.97 -8.81
N LEU A 142 -9.01 21.58 -7.54
CA LEU A 142 -8.08 20.66 -6.89
C LEU A 142 -8.57 19.22 -7.01
N TYR A 143 -7.65 18.31 -7.30
CA TYR A 143 -7.90 16.87 -7.44
C TYR A 143 -6.83 16.06 -6.74
N SER A 144 -7.17 14.84 -6.30
CA SER A 144 -6.16 13.87 -5.88
C SER A 144 -5.11 13.65 -6.99
N SER A 145 -3.84 13.52 -6.61
CA SER A 145 -2.78 13.15 -7.56
C SER A 145 -2.71 11.65 -7.84
N LYS A 146 -3.55 10.83 -7.19
CA LYS A 146 -3.50 9.37 -7.26
C LYS A 146 -4.26 8.84 -8.48
N PRO A 147 -3.89 7.66 -9.01
CA PRO A 147 -4.68 6.99 -10.05
C PRO A 147 -6.14 6.82 -9.60
N THR A 148 -7.07 7.11 -10.50
CA THR A 148 -8.50 7.28 -10.17
C THR A 148 -9.26 5.96 -10.05
N LEU A 149 -8.84 4.89 -10.74
CA LEU A 149 -9.61 3.64 -10.76
C LEU A 149 -9.89 3.08 -9.36
N LEU A 150 -8.85 2.96 -8.52
CA LEU A 150 -8.99 2.42 -7.17
C LEU A 150 -9.98 3.23 -6.32
N PRO A 151 -9.80 4.55 -6.08
CA PRO A 151 -10.76 5.31 -5.29
C PRO A 151 -12.16 5.33 -5.91
N THR A 152 -12.33 5.23 -7.24
CA THR A 152 -13.65 5.10 -7.86
C THR A 152 -14.33 3.77 -7.55
N LEU A 153 -13.61 2.65 -7.58
CA LEU A 153 -14.16 1.36 -7.16
C LEU A 153 -14.56 1.39 -5.67
N LEU A 154 -13.71 2.01 -4.84
CA LEU A 154 -13.96 2.15 -3.40
C LEU A 154 -15.09 3.13 -3.07
N ALA A 155 -15.36 4.11 -3.93
CA ALA A 155 -16.54 4.95 -3.83
C ALA A 155 -17.84 4.13 -3.94
N GLY A 156 -17.85 3.07 -4.75
CA GLY A 156 -18.98 2.14 -4.83
C GLY A 156 -19.24 1.40 -3.50
N GLU A 157 -18.18 0.95 -2.84
CA GLU A 157 -18.29 0.35 -1.51
C GLU A 157 -18.74 1.37 -0.46
N TYR A 158 -18.12 2.55 -0.42
CA TYR A 158 -18.52 3.60 0.52
C TYR A 158 -19.99 4.02 0.33
N TRP A 159 -20.45 4.13 -0.93
CA TRP A 159 -21.85 4.38 -1.24
C TRP A 159 -22.77 3.30 -0.65
N LEU A 160 -22.39 2.02 -0.76
CA LEU A 160 -23.17 0.93 -0.17
C LEU A 160 -23.20 1.02 1.36
N VAL A 161 -22.05 1.26 2.00
CA VAL A 161 -21.96 1.47 3.46
C VAL A 161 -22.92 2.60 3.88
N ARG A 162 -22.83 3.76 3.21
CA ARG A 162 -23.69 4.90 3.49
C ARG A 162 -25.17 4.58 3.33
N LYS A 163 -25.56 3.82 2.29
CA LYS A 163 -26.95 3.43 2.06
C LYS A 163 -27.49 2.45 3.10
N LEU A 164 -26.66 1.54 3.59
CA LEU A 164 -27.07 0.50 4.53
C LEU A 164 -27.06 0.95 6.00
N THR A 165 -26.12 1.82 6.39
CA THR A 165 -25.94 2.21 7.79
C THR A 165 -26.24 3.68 8.07
N GLY A 166 -26.31 4.51 7.04
CA GLY A 166 -26.36 5.97 7.17
C GLY A 166 -25.01 6.61 7.52
N TRP A 167 -23.94 5.83 7.72
CA TRP A 167 -22.65 6.37 8.12
C TRP A 167 -21.97 7.15 7.00
N THR A 168 -21.33 8.25 7.37
CA THR A 168 -20.55 9.09 6.46
C THR A 168 -19.10 9.21 6.91
N LEU A 169 -18.20 9.46 5.96
CA LEU A 169 -16.79 9.78 6.24
C LEU A 169 -16.66 11.11 7.00
N ALA A 170 -17.65 12.00 6.89
CA ALA A 170 -17.69 13.25 7.64
C ALA A 170 -17.97 13.00 9.15
N GLU A 171 -18.99 12.21 9.46
CA GLU A 171 -19.51 12.08 10.82
C GLU A 171 -18.99 10.83 11.56
N GLN A 172 -18.88 9.70 10.87
CA GLN A 172 -18.42 8.40 11.41
C GLN A 172 -17.17 7.89 10.67
N PRO A 173 -16.08 8.68 10.60
CA PRO A 173 -14.89 8.32 9.82
C PRO A 173 -14.25 7.02 10.30
N PHE A 174 -14.27 6.71 11.60
CA PHE A 174 -13.60 5.52 12.12
C PHE A 174 -14.34 4.24 11.73
N GLU A 175 -15.66 4.24 11.86
CA GLU A 175 -16.54 3.13 11.53
C GLU A 175 -16.42 2.79 10.05
N VAL A 176 -16.56 3.80 9.18
CA VAL A 176 -16.46 3.65 7.73
C VAL A 176 -15.07 3.17 7.32
N VAL A 177 -14.01 3.83 7.79
CA VAL A 177 -12.63 3.49 7.37
C VAL A 177 -12.22 2.11 7.89
N ARG A 178 -12.55 1.75 9.14
CA ARG A 178 -12.21 0.42 9.68
C ARG A 178 -12.93 -0.68 8.91
N LEU A 179 -14.23 -0.51 8.66
CA LEU A 179 -15.01 -1.47 7.88
C LEU A 179 -14.39 -1.66 6.49
N MET A 180 -14.14 -0.56 5.78
CA MET A 180 -13.58 -0.61 4.43
C MET A 180 -12.15 -1.17 4.41
N LEU A 181 -11.28 -0.84 5.37
CA LEU A 181 -9.94 -1.43 5.41
C LEU A 181 -9.98 -2.95 5.66
N ILE A 182 -10.95 -3.45 6.44
CA ILE A 182 -11.12 -4.90 6.62
C ILE A 182 -11.54 -5.56 5.29
N THR A 183 -12.51 -5.01 4.60
CA THR A 183 -13.03 -5.58 3.34
C THR A 183 -12.03 -5.47 2.18
N ILE A 184 -11.23 -4.40 2.10
CA ILE A 184 -10.35 -4.14 0.94
C ILE A 184 -8.88 -4.48 1.18
N ASN A 185 -8.42 -4.54 2.44
CA ASN A 185 -7.07 -5.00 2.74
C ASN A 185 -7.07 -6.40 3.33
N VAL A 186 -7.84 -6.68 4.39
CA VAL A 186 -7.75 -7.97 5.10
C VAL A 186 -8.28 -9.12 4.25
N LEU A 187 -9.49 -9.02 3.70
CA LEU A 187 -10.06 -10.10 2.87
C LEU A 187 -9.20 -10.39 1.61
N PRO A 188 -8.72 -9.38 0.86
CA PRO A 188 -7.88 -9.63 -0.30
C PRO A 188 -6.50 -10.17 0.08
N MET A 189 -5.94 -9.79 1.24
CA MET A 189 -4.72 -10.41 1.77
C MET A 189 -4.92 -11.89 2.12
N VAL A 190 -6.07 -12.26 2.70
CA VAL A 190 -6.41 -13.68 2.92
C VAL A 190 -6.45 -14.42 1.58
N ALA A 191 -7.08 -13.85 0.54
CA ALA A 191 -7.10 -14.44 -0.79
C ALA A 191 -5.68 -14.61 -1.37
N LEU A 192 -4.81 -13.60 -1.22
CA LEU A 192 -3.40 -13.70 -1.59
C LEU A 192 -2.71 -14.86 -0.86
N PHE A 193 -2.88 -14.98 0.46
CA PHE A 193 -2.26 -16.07 1.22
C PHE A 193 -2.76 -17.45 0.77
N VAL A 194 -4.04 -17.59 0.46
CA VAL A 194 -4.59 -18.83 -0.11
C VAL A 194 -3.98 -19.13 -1.49
N CYS A 195 -3.80 -18.11 -2.34
CA CYS A 195 -3.10 -18.26 -3.62
C CYS A 195 -1.65 -18.72 -3.44
N ILE A 196 -0.90 -18.12 -2.50
CA ILE A 196 0.48 -18.52 -2.20
C ILE A 196 0.53 -19.95 -1.67
N ALA A 197 -0.35 -20.33 -0.73
CA ALA A 197 -0.45 -21.70 -0.22
C ALA A 197 -0.72 -22.70 -1.36
N ALA A 198 -1.68 -22.38 -2.24
CA ALA A 198 -2.02 -23.23 -3.37
C ALA A 198 -0.86 -23.36 -4.38
N VAL A 199 -0.06 -22.31 -4.60
CA VAL A 199 1.14 -22.42 -5.44
C VAL A 199 2.25 -23.22 -4.73
N ALA A 200 2.45 -23.01 -3.42
CA ALA A 200 3.45 -23.74 -2.65
C ALA A 200 3.19 -25.26 -2.66
N GLU A 201 1.93 -25.68 -2.56
CA GLU A 201 1.53 -27.09 -2.70
C GLU A 201 1.87 -27.69 -4.08
N ARG A 202 1.89 -26.87 -5.13
CA ARG A 202 2.22 -27.32 -6.49
C ARG A 202 3.72 -27.37 -6.76
N LEU A 203 4.45 -26.35 -6.31
CA LEU A 203 5.81 -26.10 -6.78
C LEU A 203 6.90 -26.53 -5.79
N ALA A 204 6.62 -26.49 -4.48
CA ALA A 204 7.59 -26.93 -3.49
C ALA A 204 7.58 -28.45 -3.36
N SER A 205 8.62 -29.00 -2.76
CA SER A 205 8.83 -30.43 -2.53
C SER A 205 8.80 -30.82 -1.05
N SER A 206 9.15 -29.89 -0.15
CA SER A 206 9.23 -30.15 1.30
C SER A 206 8.09 -29.51 2.09
N ASP A 207 7.60 -30.19 3.12
CA ASP A 207 6.56 -29.65 4.00
C ASP A 207 7.05 -28.43 4.79
N TRP A 208 8.29 -28.50 5.30
CA TRP A 208 8.93 -27.39 5.98
C TRP A 208 9.08 -26.17 5.07
N GLY A 209 9.49 -26.34 3.82
CA GLY A 209 9.66 -25.24 2.87
C GLY A 209 8.35 -24.53 2.54
N ARG A 210 7.25 -25.27 2.37
CA ARG A 210 5.92 -24.67 2.15
C ARG A 210 5.44 -23.87 3.36
N ILE A 211 5.56 -24.46 4.56
CA ILE A 211 5.18 -23.80 5.82
C ILE A 211 6.05 -22.56 6.06
N PHE A 212 7.36 -22.65 5.77
CA PHE A 212 8.28 -21.53 5.89
C PHE A 212 7.88 -20.37 4.98
N VAL A 213 7.62 -20.61 3.69
CA VAL A 213 7.18 -19.56 2.76
C VAL A 213 5.83 -18.96 3.19
N MET A 214 4.91 -19.78 3.71
CA MET A 214 3.66 -19.27 4.28
C MET A 214 3.89 -18.40 5.51
N ALA A 215 4.79 -18.78 6.42
CA ALA A 215 5.15 -17.95 7.56
C ALA A 215 5.82 -16.62 7.15
N VAL A 216 6.65 -16.64 6.09
CA VAL A 216 7.21 -15.42 5.50
C VAL A 216 6.10 -14.56 4.91
N ALA A 217 5.17 -15.13 4.15
CA ALA A 217 4.06 -14.39 3.54
C ALA A 217 3.22 -13.67 4.59
N THR A 218 2.87 -14.37 5.69
CA THR A 218 1.97 -13.85 6.73
C THR A 218 2.65 -12.87 7.69
N PHE A 219 3.91 -13.11 8.06
CA PHE A 219 4.58 -12.34 9.13
C PHE A 219 5.88 -11.66 8.71
N GLY A 220 6.51 -12.10 7.63
CA GLY A 220 7.83 -11.61 7.20
C GLY A 220 7.81 -10.50 6.15
N THR A 221 6.63 -10.06 5.68
CA THR A 221 6.51 -9.02 4.64
C THR A 221 5.85 -7.75 5.18
N PHE A 222 6.22 -6.60 4.60
CA PHE A 222 5.58 -5.32 4.90
C PHE A 222 4.13 -5.21 4.38
N LEU A 223 3.58 -6.21 3.70
CA LEU A 223 2.19 -6.16 3.23
C LEU A 223 1.21 -6.09 4.41
N SER A 224 1.41 -6.89 5.45
CA SER A 224 0.58 -6.85 6.67
C SER A 224 0.78 -5.54 7.44
N THR A 225 1.98 -4.95 7.37
CA THR A 225 2.28 -3.62 7.93
C THR A 225 1.37 -2.53 7.39
N PHE A 226 1.12 -2.55 6.08
CA PHE A 226 0.33 -1.55 5.37
C PHE A 226 -1.18 -1.85 5.34
N ALA A 227 -1.63 -2.97 5.93
CA ALA A 227 -3.04 -3.31 5.99
C ALA A 227 -3.91 -2.29 6.75
N VAL A 228 -3.29 -1.46 7.61
CA VAL A 228 -3.97 -0.43 8.41
C VAL A 228 -4.19 0.90 7.67
N VAL A 229 -3.78 1.01 6.40
CA VAL A 229 -3.92 2.24 5.60
C VAL A 229 -4.44 1.95 4.20
N LEU A 230 -5.11 2.93 3.59
CA LEU A 230 -5.48 2.86 2.18
C LEU A 230 -4.24 3.16 1.32
N ASN A 231 -3.70 2.11 0.70
CA ASN A 231 -2.52 2.17 -0.14
C ASN A 231 -2.69 1.29 -1.39
N ASN A 232 -1.92 1.59 -2.44
CA ASN A 232 -2.00 0.87 -3.70
C ASN A 232 -1.10 -0.38 -3.75
N HIS A 233 0.02 -0.38 -3.01
CA HIS A 233 1.00 -1.47 -3.04
C HIS A 233 0.42 -2.82 -2.60
N LEU A 234 -0.40 -2.82 -1.55
CA LEU A 234 -1.06 -4.02 -1.04
C LEU A 234 -2.04 -4.60 -2.06
N ILE A 235 -2.91 -3.77 -2.63
CA ILE A 235 -3.88 -4.19 -3.66
C ILE A 235 -3.16 -4.71 -4.90
N ALA A 236 -2.10 -4.04 -5.33
CA ALA A 236 -1.27 -4.49 -6.44
C ALA A 236 -0.59 -5.85 -6.14
N ALA A 237 -0.10 -6.06 -4.92
CA ALA A 237 0.45 -7.35 -4.49
C ALA A 237 -0.59 -8.47 -4.57
N VAL A 238 -1.81 -8.23 -4.07
CA VAL A 238 -2.89 -9.21 -4.15
C VAL A 238 -3.20 -9.56 -5.60
N CYS A 239 -3.34 -8.54 -6.45
CA CYS A 239 -3.59 -8.73 -7.88
C CYS A 239 -2.48 -9.54 -8.56
N VAL A 240 -1.21 -9.19 -8.28
CA VAL A 240 -0.07 -9.96 -8.79
C VAL A 240 -0.13 -11.40 -8.32
N GLY A 241 -0.40 -11.67 -7.03
CA GLY A 241 -0.50 -13.03 -6.51
C GLY A 241 -1.59 -13.88 -7.17
N ILE A 242 -2.77 -13.30 -7.43
CA ILE A 242 -3.86 -13.99 -8.13
C ILE A 242 -3.49 -14.25 -9.60
N ALA A 243 -2.92 -13.26 -10.29
CA ALA A 243 -2.43 -13.43 -11.66
C ALA A 243 -1.32 -14.49 -11.73
N LEU A 244 -0.44 -14.55 -10.74
CA LEU A 244 0.64 -15.53 -10.63
C LEU A 244 0.10 -16.94 -10.38
N TYR A 245 -0.91 -17.08 -9.52
CA TYR A 245 -1.62 -18.34 -9.34
C TYR A 245 -2.17 -18.83 -10.70
N ALA A 246 -2.88 -17.98 -11.44
CA ALA A 246 -3.40 -18.34 -12.75
C ALA A 246 -2.26 -18.71 -13.74
N ALA A 247 -1.18 -17.93 -13.77
CA ALA A 247 -0.01 -18.20 -14.61
C ALA A 247 0.63 -19.57 -14.28
N VAL A 248 0.76 -19.93 -13.00
CA VAL A 248 1.27 -21.25 -12.59
C VAL A 248 0.32 -22.36 -13.06
N ARG A 249 -1.00 -22.21 -12.92
CA ARG A 249 -1.98 -23.19 -13.45
C ARG A 249 -1.86 -23.36 -14.97
N ILE A 250 -1.62 -22.28 -15.70
CA ILE A 250 -1.44 -22.34 -17.16
C ILE A 250 -0.11 -23.00 -17.51
N TRP A 251 0.99 -22.61 -16.86
CA TRP A 251 2.32 -23.03 -17.28
C TRP A 251 2.79 -24.35 -16.71
N HIS A 252 2.54 -24.59 -15.43
CA HIS A 252 2.97 -25.77 -14.70
C HIS A 252 1.95 -26.91 -14.85
N ASP A 253 0.67 -26.63 -14.55
CA ASP A 253 -0.40 -27.64 -14.68
C ASP A 253 -0.85 -27.84 -16.14
N LYS A 254 -0.33 -27.03 -17.08
CA LYS A 254 -0.67 -27.05 -18.52
C LYS A 254 -2.17 -26.85 -18.81
N GLN A 255 -2.89 -26.13 -17.94
CA GLN A 255 -4.31 -25.89 -18.14
C GLN A 255 -4.55 -24.81 -19.20
N ARG A 256 -5.58 -25.03 -20.03
CA ARG A 256 -5.95 -24.11 -21.13
C ARG A 256 -7.36 -23.51 -20.98
N SER A 257 -7.94 -23.57 -19.79
CA SER A 257 -9.28 -23.03 -19.52
C SER A 257 -9.28 -21.51 -19.69
N GLY A 258 -10.21 -20.97 -20.48
CA GLY A 258 -10.28 -19.54 -20.80
C GLY A 258 -10.36 -18.63 -19.57
N TRP A 259 -11.06 -19.07 -18.52
CA TRP A 259 -11.17 -18.30 -17.27
C TRP A 259 -9.81 -18.04 -16.61
N LEU A 260 -8.83 -18.94 -16.71
CA LEU A 260 -7.48 -18.70 -16.14
C LEU A 260 -6.77 -17.57 -16.86
N PHE A 261 -6.91 -17.50 -18.19
CA PHE A 261 -6.33 -16.41 -19.00
C PHE A 261 -7.05 -15.10 -18.71
N ALA A 262 -8.38 -15.13 -18.58
CA ALA A 262 -9.15 -13.96 -18.18
C ALA A 262 -8.72 -13.47 -16.78
N THR A 263 -8.58 -14.37 -15.80
CA THR A 263 -8.08 -14.04 -14.45
C THR A 263 -6.68 -13.43 -14.51
N ALA A 264 -5.74 -14.03 -15.25
CA ALA A 264 -4.41 -13.47 -15.44
C ALA A 264 -4.47 -12.06 -16.06
N GLY A 265 -5.30 -11.86 -17.08
CA GLY A 265 -5.51 -10.58 -17.76
C GLY A 265 -6.10 -9.50 -16.85
N VAL A 266 -7.23 -9.78 -16.18
CA VAL A 266 -7.87 -8.82 -15.26
C VAL A 266 -6.91 -8.39 -14.17
N PHE A 267 -6.30 -9.34 -13.46
CA PHE A 267 -5.51 -9.01 -12.28
C PHE A 267 -4.14 -8.42 -12.63
N ALA A 268 -3.52 -8.81 -13.75
CA ALA A 268 -2.31 -8.12 -14.21
C ALA A 268 -2.59 -6.70 -14.71
N ALA A 269 -3.75 -6.46 -15.35
CA ALA A 269 -4.14 -5.11 -15.76
C ALA A 269 -4.54 -4.25 -14.55
N LEU A 270 -5.22 -4.83 -13.56
CA LEU A 270 -5.61 -4.14 -12.33
C LEU A 270 -4.39 -3.77 -11.49
N SER A 271 -3.39 -4.64 -11.39
CA SER A 271 -2.14 -4.28 -10.71
C SER A 271 -1.46 -3.10 -11.42
N ALA A 272 -1.40 -3.07 -12.75
CA ALA A 272 -0.84 -1.95 -13.52
C ALA A 272 -1.64 -0.64 -13.37
N ALA A 273 -2.97 -0.72 -13.32
CA ALA A 273 -3.83 0.45 -13.16
C ALA A 273 -3.72 1.07 -11.75
N VAL A 274 -3.42 0.25 -10.75
CA VAL A 274 -3.30 0.66 -9.34
C VAL A 274 -1.85 1.02 -8.96
N GLU A 275 -0.88 0.36 -9.59
CA GLU A 275 0.56 0.54 -9.40
C GLU A 275 1.25 0.63 -10.76
N LEU A 276 1.63 1.84 -11.17
CA LEU A 276 2.06 2.11 -12.54
C LEU A 276 3.24 1.22 -13.00
N PRO A 277 4.29 0.96 -12.18
CA PRO A 277 5.38 0.08 -12.58
C PRO A 277 4.98 -1.39 -12.76
N ALA A 278 3.80 -1.82 -12.28
CA ALA A 278 3.26 -3.14 -12.58
C ALA A 278 2.82 -3.30 -14.05
N VAL A 279 2.86 -2.24 -14.87
CA VAL A 279 2.78 -2.35 -16.33
C VAL A 279 3.86 -3.29 -16.90
N THR A 280 5.04 -3.34 -16.27
CA THR A 280 6.10 -4.29 -16.63
C THR A 280 5.66 -5.73 -16.41
N PHE A 281 4.97 -6.01 -15.30
CA PHE A 281 4.42 -7.33 -15.02
C PHE A 281 3.31 -7.70 -16.02
N LEU A 282 2.37 -6.80 -16.28
CA LEU A 282 1.33 -6.98 -17.31
C LEU A 282 1.94 -7.30 -18.68
N GLY A 283 2.90 -6.49 -19.13
CA GLY A 283 3.55 -6.65 -20.42
C GLY A 283 4.28 -7.98 -20.54
N LEU A 284 5.16 -8.30 -19.58
CA LEU A 284 5.96 -9.53 -19.63
C LEU A 284 5.11 -10.79 -19.46
N LEU A 285 4.14 -10.80 -18.54
CA LEU A 285 3.21 -11.92 -18.40
C LEU A 285 2.38 -12.11 -19.67
N GLY A 286 1.85 -11.02 -20.23
CA GLY A 286 1.09 -11.02 -21.48
C GLY A 286 1.90 -11.57 -22.65
N LEU A 287 3.16 -11.13 -22.82
CA LEU A 287 4.06 -11.64 -23.85
C LEU A 287 4.34 -13.13 -23.70
N PHE A 288 4.62 -13.60 -22.47
CA PHE A 288 4.88 -15.02 -22.23
C PHE A 288 3.64 -15.89 -22.46
N LEU A 289 2.46 -15.40 -22.09
CA LEU A 289 1.19 -16.09 -22.37
C LEU A 289 0.86 -16.09 -23.87
N LEU A 290 1.05 -14.97 -24.58
CA LEU A 290 0.86 -14.88 -26.03
C LEU A 290 1.78 -15.83 -26.79
N TRP A 291 3.05 -15.92 -26.38
CA TRP A 291 4.00 -16.81 -27.03
C TRP A 291 3.65 -18.28 -26.82
N LYS A 292 3.23 -18.66 -25.61
CA LYS A 292 2.94 -20.07 -25.29
C LYS A 292 1.55 -20.53 -25.75
N GLU A 293 0.53 -19.70 -25.56
CA GLU A 293 -0.88 -20.01 -25.80
C GLU A 293 -1.60 -18.80 -26.44
N PRO A 294 -1.30 -18.47 -27.72
CA PRO A 294 -1.77 -17.24 -28.35
C PRO A 294 -3.29 -17.16 -28.42
N ARG A 295 -3.95 -18.26 -28.80
CA ARG A 295 -5.41 -18.28 -28.98
C ARG A 295 -6.15 -17.96 -27.68
N GLN A 296 -5.81 -18.64 -26.58
CA GLN A 296 -6.46 -18.42 -25.29
C GLN A 296 -6.15 -17.03 -24.74
N THR A 297 -4.91 -16.57 -24.93
CA THR A 297 -4.49 -15.24 -24.49
C THR A 297 -5.24 -14.14 -25.25
N VAL A 298 -5.42 -14.26 -26.56
CA VAL A 298 -6.17 -13.30 -27.37
C VAL A 298 -7.67 -13.39 -27.13
N CYS A 299 -8.26 -14.58 -27.01
CA CYS A 299 -9.72 -14.71 -26.86
C CYS A 299 -10.22 -14.40 -25.44
N TRP A 300 -9.38 -14.58 -24.41
CA TRP A 300 -9.81 -14.46 -23.02
C TRP A 300 -8.97 -13.46 -22.22
N GLY A 301 -7.65 -13.54 -22.31
CA GLY A 301 -6.75 -12.68 -21.54
C GLY A 301 -6.80 -11.22 -21.95
N LEU A 302 -6.68 -10.95 -23.25
CA LEU A 302 -6.64 -9.61 -23.81
C LEU A 302 -7.98 -8.84 -23.62
N PRO A 303 -9.16 -9.40 -23.93
CA PRO A 303 -10.44 -8.74 -23.65
C PRO A 303 -10.62 -8.43 -22.16
N ALA A 304 -10.25 -9.37 -21.30
CA ALA A 304 -10.35 -9.21 -19.86
C ALA A 304 -9.44 -8.09 -19.33
N ALA A 305 -8.18 -8.03 -19.80
CA ALA A 305 -7.27 -6.93 -19.49
C ALA A 305 -7.79 -5.58 -20.02
N LEU A 306 -8.35 -5.57 -21.24
CA LEU A 306 -8.86 -4.36 -21.89
C LEU A 306 -10.01 -3.72 -21.11
N ILE A 307 -10.90 -4.52 -20.50
CA ILE A 307 -11.97 -3.99 -19.63
C ILE A 307 -11.37 -3.13 -18.49
N VAL A 308 -10.31 -3.61 -17.86
CA VAL A 308 -9.65 -2.88 -16.76
C VAL A 308 -8.93 -1.64 -17.26
N VAL A 309 -8.24 -1.74 -18.39
CA VAL A 309 -7.56 -0.58 -19.01
C VAL A 309 -8.57 0.50 -19.39
N LEU A 310 -9.68 0.13 -20.03
CA LEU A 310 -10.75 1.07 -20.40
C LEU A 310 -11.39 1.69 -19.16
N ALA A 311 -11.59 0.93 -18.08
CA ALA A 311 -12.07 1.48 -16.82
C ALA A 311 -11.08 2.50 -16.23
N ALA A 312 -9.77 2.17 -16.19
CA ALA A 312 -8.74 3.07 -15.66
C ALA A 312 -8.62 4.37 -16.46
N VAL A 313 -8.63 4.27 -17.79
CA VAL A 313 -8.60 5.43 -18.68
C VAL A 313 -9.90 6.23 -18.56
N GLY A 314 -11.05 5.55 -18.49
CA GLY A 314 -12.36 6.17 -18.34
C GLY A 314 -12.49 6.97 -17.05
N THR A 315 -12.06 6.42 -15.90
CA THR A 315 -12.08 7.14 -14.62
C THR A 315 -11.08 8.29 -14.62
N ASN A 316 -9.92 8.16 -15.27
CA ASN A 316 -8.95 9.24 -15.39
C ASN A 316 -9.48 10.37 -16.26
N TYR A 317 -10.13 10.04 -17.39
CA TYR A 317 -10.77 11.02 -18.26
C TYR A 317 -11.97 11.69 -17.57
N ALA A 318 -12.75 10.96 -16.78
CA ALA A 318 -13.85 11.52 -15.99
C ALA A 318 -13.35 12.55 -14.95
N ALA A 319 -12.20 12.31 -14.32
CA ALA A 319 -11.61 13.27 -13.38
C ALA A 319 -10.93 14.45 -14.10
N HIS A 320 -10.14 14.16 -15.13
CA HIS A 320 -9.11 15.08 -15.61
C HIS A 320 -9.25 15.50 -17.09
N LYS A 321 -10.21 14.96 -17.84
CA LYS A 321 -10.38 15.15 -19.30
C LYS A 321 -9.16 14.81 -20.15
N THR A 322 -8.29 13.96 -19.63
CA THR A 322 -7.12 13.44 -20.33
C THR A 322 -6.99 11.95 -20.06
N VAL A 323 -6.33 11.25 -20.98
CA VAL A 323 -5.96 9.83 -20.79
C VAL A 323 -4.66 9.68 -20.00
N LEU A 324 -3.90 10.76 -19.83
CA LEU A 324 -2.63 10.78 -19.11
C LEU A 324 -2.87 10.96 -17.61
N PRO A 325 -2.15 10.23 -16.74
CA PRO A 325 -2.29 10.38 -15.30
C PRO A 325 -1.71 11.73 -14.82
N PRO A 326 -2.14 12.26 -13.66
CA PRO A 326 -1.62 13.52 -13.11
C PRO A 326 -0.10 13.60 -13.03
N TYR A 327 0.59 12.48 -12.78
CA TYR A 327 2.06 12.43 -12.73
C TYR A 327 2.76 12.81 -14.03
N TRP A 328 2.07 12.75 -15.17
CA TRP A 328 2.60 13.17 -16.47
C TRP A 328 2.69 14.70 -16.62
N HIS A 329 1.88 15.45 -15.87
CA HIS A 329 1.79 16.90 -15.94
C HIS A 329 2.75 17.58 -14.94
N ARG A 330 4.05 17.39 -15.17
CA ARG A 330 5.16 17.90 -14.32
C ARG A 330 6.20 18.70 -15.12
N GLU A 331 5.75 19.41 -16.16
CA GLU A 331 6.63 20.18 -17.03
C GLU A 331 7.42 21.24 -16.25
N VAL A 332 8.74 21.25 -16.42
CA VAL A 332 9.62 22.16 -15.67
C VAL A 332 9.42 23.60 -16.17
N GLY A 333 9.31 24.55 -15.24
CA GLY A 333 9.15 25.98 -15.56
C GLY A 333 7.74 26.39 -16.00
N LYS A 334 6.76 25.48 -15.98
CA LYS A 334 5.35 25.77 -16.28
C LYS A 334 4.54 25.94 -15.00
N GLU A 335 3.46 26.72 -15.09
CA GLU A 335 2.40 26.79 -14.07
C GLU A 335 1.33 25.72 -14.36
N TYR A 336 0.40 25.51 -13.42
CA TYR A 336 -0.68 24.53 -13.56
C TYR A 336 -1.58 24.72 -14.78
N ARG A 337 -1.69 25.96 -15.27
CA ARG A 337 -2.46 26.29 -16.47
C ARG A 337 -1.80 25.80 -17.76
N ASP A 338 -0.48 25.65 -17.75
CA ASP A 338 0.33 25.48 -18.96
C ASP A 338 1.04 24.13 -19.07
N GLY A 339 0.80 23.20 -18.12
CA GLY A 339 1.33 21.83 -18.20
C GLY A 339 1.92 21.25 -16.91
N ASN A 340 2.05 22.03 -15.83
CA ASN A 340 2.56 21.53 -14.55
C ASN A 340 1.53 21.63 -13.43
N TRP A 341 0.70 20.61 -13.30
CA TRP A 341 -0.41 20.61 -12.34
C TRP A 341 0.01 20.58 -10.87
N TYR A 342 1.31 20.48 -10.59
CA TYR A 342 1.87 20.55 -9.23
C TYR A 342 2.35 21.96 -8.86
N ASN A 343 2.46 22.87 -9.83
CA ASN A 343 2.87 24.23 -9.62
C ASN A 343 1.66 25.17 -9.52
N TYR A 344 1.17 25.39 -8.30
CA TYR A 344 0.00 26.23 -8.02
C TYR A 344 -0.07 26.69 -6.57
N ASP A 345 -0.89 27.71 -6.35
CA ASP A 345 -1.37 28.15 -5.04
C ASP A 345 -2.88 27.94 -4.90
N TYR A 346 -3.34 27.78 -3.67
CA TYR A 346 -4.74 27.62 -3.32
C TYR A 346 -5.06 28.29 -1.99
N ARG A 347 -6.33 28.62 -1.79
CA ARG A 347 -6.79 29.32 -0.59
C ARG A 347 -7.42 28.32 0.39
N VAL A 348 -7.07 28.41 1.66
CA VAL A 348 -7.62 27.60 2.75
C VAL A 348 -8.11 28.56 3.84
N GLY A 349 -9.43 28.75 3.94
CA GLY A 349 -10.02 29.86 4.69
C GLY A 349 -9.45 31.20 4.22
N ASP A 350 -8.79 31.94 5.10
CA ASP A 350 -8.18 33.24 4.78
C ASP A 350 -6.70 33.17 4.40
N ARG A 351 -6.11 31.97 4.34
CA ARG A 351 -4.69 31.79 4.06
C ARG A 351 -4.47 31.31 2.64
N VAL A 352 -3.48 31.88 1.95
CA VAL A 352 -2.95 31.31 0.71
C VAL A 352 -1.89 30.29 1.08
N VAL A 353 -2.01 29.10 0.50
CA VAL A 353 -1.13 27.96 0.71
C VAL A 353 -0.53 27.57 -0.64
N GLU A 354 0.78 27.39 -0.65
CA GLU A 354 1.50 26.94 -1.83
C GLU A 354 1.53 25.41 -1.89
N SER A 355 1.46 24.85 -3.09
CA SER A 355 1.63 23.41 -3.30
C SER A 355 2.98 22.92 -2.75
N TYR A 356 2.95 21.85 -1.94
CA TYR A 356 4.17 21.22 -1.39
C TYR A 356 5.12 20.70 -2.48
N TRP A 357 4.56 20.38 -3.65
CA TRP A 357 5.28 19.79 -4.78
C TRP A 357 5.73 20.82 -5.82
N LYS A 358 5.60 22.14 -5.55
CA LYS A 358 6.26 23.16 -6.38
C LYS A 358 7.77 22.92 -6.44
N ARG A 359 8.40 23.31 -7.55
CA ARG A 359 9.83 23.08 -7.85
C ARG A 359 10.71 24.32 -7.68
N ASP A 360 10.20 25.37 -7.05
CA ASP A 360 11.01 26.54 -6.70
C ASP A 360 11.91 26.26 -5.48
N GLN A 361 12.96 27.08 -5.31
CA GLN A 361 13.93 26.93 -4.22
C GLN A 361 13.28 26.98 -2.82
N GLN A 362 12.27 27.83 -2.63
CA GLN A 362 11.62 28.00 -1.34
C GLN A 362 10.76 26.78 -0.98
N SER A 363 10.08 26.18 -1.96
CA SER A 363 9.38 24.90 -1.80
C SER A 363 10.34 23.78 -1.43
N LEU A 364 11.46 23.62 -2.14
CA LEU A 364 12.45 22.58 -1.85
C LEU A 364 13.01 22.67 -0.43
N GLN A 365 13.24 23.89 0.09
CA GLN A 365 13.70 24.10 1.46
C GLN A 365 12.65 23.75 2.53
N ARG A 366 11.36 23.90 2.23
CA ARG A 366 10.26 23.54 3.15
C ARG A 366 9.93 22.06 3.17
N ARG A 367 10.37 21.29 2.17
CA ARG A 367 10.18 19.83 2.15
C ARG A 367 10.94 19.16 3.29
N SER A 368 10.39 18.03 3.74
CA SER A 368 11.08 17.11 4.62
C SER A 368 12.44 16.72 4.02
N ILE A 369 13.42 16.37 4.85
CA ILE A 369 14.76 16.01 4.38
C ILE A 369 14.68 14.84 3.38
N ILE A 370 13.84 13.84 3.68
CA ILE A 370 13.64 12.69 2.80
C ILE A 370 13.06 13.09 1.43
N ASP A 371 12.12 14.05 1.37
CA ASP A 371 11.48 14.50 0.13
C ASP A 371 12.31 15.50 -0.70
N ARG A 372 13.45 15.97 -0.16
CA ARG A 372 14.49 16.64 -0.95
C ARG A 372 15.27 15.64 -1.80
N GLY A 373 15.31 14.39 -1.35
CA GLY A 373 15.92 13.25 -2.02
C GLY A 373 17.42 13.13 -1.80
N GLU A 374 17.92 11.91 -1.91
CA GLU A 374 19.34 11.60 -1.79
C GLU A 374 20.11 12.17 -2.99
N ALA A 375 21.18 12.93 -2.74
CA ALA A 375 21.98 13.57 -3.77
C ALA A 375 22.83 12.57 -4.55
N SER A 376 23.38 11.54 -3.89
CA SER A 376 24.26 10.53 -4.49
C SER A 376 23.51 9.29 -4.99
N PRO A 377 23.53 8.97 -6.30
CA PRO A 377 22.84 7.78 -6.80
C PRO A 377 23.37 6.49 -6.18
N GLY A 378 24.67 6.46 -5.84
CA GLY A 378 25.31 5.34 -5.17
C GLY A 378 24.79 5.13 -3.75
N TRP A 379 24.73 6.18 -2.94
CA TRP A 379 24.17 6.08 -1.57
C TRP A 379 22.69 5.71 -1.60
N TYR A 380 21.95 6.26 -2.56
CA TYR A 380 20.56 5.90 -2.77
C TYR A 380 20.39 4.40 -3.04
N ALA A 381 21.21 3.84 -3.94
CA ALA A 381 21.20 2.41 -4.24
C ALA A 381 21.59 1.56 -3.03
N VAL A 382 22.64 1.94 -2.29
CA VAL A 382 23.04 1.25 -1.05
C VAL A 382 21.88 1.22 -0.06
N HIS A 383 21.24 2.36 0.20
CA HIS A 383 20.15 2.46 1.15
C HIS A 383 18.84 1.84 0.69
N CYS A 384 18.63 1.66 -0.62
CA CYS A 384 17.52 0.86 -1.18
C CYS A 384 17.75 -0.65 -1.08
N LEU A 385 19.00 -1.13 -1.10
CA LEU A 385 19.31 -2.56 -1.10
C LEU A 385 19.66 -3.09 0.30
N VAL A 386 20.67 -2.52 0.95
CA VAL A 386 21.29 -3.03 2.18
C VAL A 386 21.46 -1.98 3.28
N GLY A 387 20.94 -0.77 3.09
CA GLY A 387 20.94 0.25 4.13
C GLY A 387 19.60 0.41 4.83
N HIS A 388 19.30 1.64 5.25
CA HIS A 388 18.22 1.90 6.21
C HIS A 388 16.80 1.68 5.66
N HIS A 389 16.55 1.85 4.36
CA HIS A 389 15.31 1.44 3.68
C HIS A 389 15.49 0.13 2.89
N GLY A 390 16.56 -0.62 3.17
CA GLY A 390 17.06 -1.69 2.31
C GLY A 390 16.13 -2.90 2.21
N ILE A 391 15.88 -3.37 0.98
CA ILE A 391 15.11 -4.61 0.71
C ILE A 391 15.67 -5.79 1.54
N PHE A 392 17.00 -5.96 1.58
CA PHE A 392 17.65 -7.07 2.26
C PHE A 392 17.97 -6.81 3.73
N SER A 393 18.09 -5.54 4.15
CA SER A 393 18.35 -5.22 5.56
C SER A 393 17.07 -5.27 6.39
N LEU A 394 15.96 -4.79 5.83
CA LEU A 394 14.66 -4.85 6.49
C LEU A 394 13.98 -6.21 6.30
N THR A 395 14.21 -6.90 5.18
CA THR A 395 13.59 -8.20 4.90
C THR A 395 14.61 -9.22 4.39
N PRO A 396 15.57 -9.64 5.23
CA PRO A 396 16.69 -10.51 4.82
C PRO A 396 16.27 -11.87 4.26
N VAL A 397 15.06 -12.35 4.53
CA VAL A 397 14.55 -13.58 3.87
C VAL A 397 14.51 -13.49 2.35
N TRP A 398 14.46 -12.29 1.76
CA TRP A 398 14.53 -12.11 0.30
C TRP A 398 15.85 -12.59 -0.32
N LEU A 399 16.91 -12.79 0.47
CA LEU A 399 18.13 -13.47 0.00
C LEU A 399 17.81 -14.88 -0.53
N PHE A 400 16.86 -15.59 0.09
CA PHE A 400 16.42 -16.90 -0.38
C PHE A 400 15.63 -16.83 -1.67
N SER A 401 14.95 -15.72 -1.95
CA SER A 401 14.31 -15.49 -3.26
C SER A 401 15.34 -15.35 -4.38
N LEU A 402 16.47 -14.67 -4.13
CA LEU A 402 17.57 -14.60 -5.11
C LEU A 402 18.18 -15.99 -5.38
N ILE A 403 18.46 -16.75 -4.31
CA ILE A 403 18.97 -18.12 -4.43
C ILE A 403 17.96 -18.98 -5.20
N GLY A 404 16.67 -18.83 -4.89
CA GLY A 404 15.59 -19.55 -5.55
C GLY A 404 15.47 -19.23 -7.04
N ILE A 405 15.60 -17.96 -7.46
CA ILE A 405 15.68 -17.58 -8.88
C ILE A 405 16.85 -18.29 -9.57
N CYS A 406 18.04 -18.30 -8.97
CA CYS A 406 19.20 -19.02 -9.52
C CYS A 406 18.93 -20.53 -9.65
N MET A 407 18.32 -21.16 -8.63
CA MET A 407 17.97 -22.58 -8.66
C MET A 407 16.94 -22.92 -9.75
N MET A 408 15.91 -22.09 -9.90
CA MET A 408 14.87 -22.23 -10.94
C MET A 408 15.40 -21.98 -12.36
N SER A 409 16.53 -21.27 -12.48
CA SER A 409 17.17 -20.97 -13.77
C SER A 409 18.20 -22.02 -14.17
N SER A 410 18.55 -22.95 -13.28
CA SER A 410 19.54 -24.00 -13.54
C SER A 410 19.09 -24.99 -14.63
N ASP A 411 20.04 -25.66 -15.29
CA ASP A 411 19.73 -26.62 -16.36
C ASP A 411 18.83 -27.77 -15.91
N ARG A 412 18.93 -28.13 -14.63
CA ARG A 412 18.16 -29.21 -13.99
C ARG A 412 16.71 -28.81 -13.71
N ALA A 413 16.37 -27.54 -13.73
CA ALA A 413 15.02 -27.05 -13.44
C ALA A 413 14.04 -27.33 -14.59
N ALA A 414 12.77 -27.56 -14.24
CA ALA A 414 11.73 -27.73 -15.23
C ALA A 414 11.54 -26.44 -16.07
N THR A 415 11.17 -26.57 -17.34
CA THR A 415 10.96 -25.42 -18.24
C THR A 415 9.95 -24.41 -17.68
N SER A 416 8.90 -24.87 -16.98
CA SER A 416 7.94 -23.97 -16.33
C SER A 416 8.53 -23.16 -15.17
N GLN A 417 9.49 -23.72 -14.43
CA GLN A 417 10.23 -23.00 -13.39
C GLN A 417 11.17 -21.97 -14.02
N LYS A 418 11.85 -22.31 -15.13
CA LYS A 418 12.69 -21.36 -15.88
C LYS A 418 11.87 -20.15 -16.33
N TRP A 419 10.69 -20.35 -16.93
CA TRP A 419 9.81 -19.23 -17.33
C TRP A 419 9.41 -18.34 -16.16
N LEU A 420 9.07 -18.97 -15.03
CA LEU A 420 8.69 -18.23 -13.82
C LEU A 420 9.87 -17.43 -13.26
N ALA A 421 11.07 -18.03 -13.23
CA ALA A 421 12.30 -17.35 -12.82
C ALA A 421 12.61 -16.16 -13.73
N THR A 422 12.53 -16.32 -15.04
CA THR A 422 12.76 -15.25 -16.01
C THR A 422 11.75 -14.12 -15.82
N LEU A 423 10.45 -14.41 -15.69
CA LEU A 423 9.43 -13.40 -15.44
C LEU A 423 9.75 -12.61 -14.15
N ILE A 424 9.97 -13.33 -13.05
CA ILE A 424 10.21 -12.72 -11.73
C ILE A 424 11.49 -11.87 -11.75
N ALA A 425 12.57 -12.39 -12.33
CA ALA A 425 13.85 -11.69 -12.43
C ALA A 425 13.73 -10.43 -13.29
N MET A 426 13.12 -10.53 -14.48
CA MET A 426 12.95 -9.38 -15.38
C MET A 426 12.09 -8.28 -14.74
N VAL A 427 10.94 -8.63 -14.17
CA VAL A 427 10.07 -7.65 -13.48
C VAL A 427 10.83 -7.01 -12.32
N THR A 428 11.52 -7.80 -11.49
CA THR A 428 12.27 -7.29 -10.34
C THR A 428 13.39 -6.33 -10.78
N VAL A 429 14.19 -6.72 -11.77
CA VAL A 429 15.33 -5.92 -12.25
C VAL A 429 14.86 -4.64 -12.93
N ILE A 430 13.86 -4.72 -13.82
CA ILE A 430 13.35 -3.53 -14.53
C ILE A 430 12.77 -2.52 -13.53
N CYS A 431 11.95 -2.97 -12.57
CA CYS A 431 11.37 -2.07 -11.57
C CYS A 431 12.44 -1.50 -10.64
N LEU A 432 13.40 -2.31 -10.19
CA LEU A 432 14.51 -1.84 -9.35
C LEU A 432 15.34 -0.77 -10.09
N LEU A 433 15.76 -1.05 -11.32
CA LEU A 433 16.53 -0.10 -12.13
C LEU A 433 15.74 1.19 -12.38
N PHE A 434 14.44 1.10 -12.69
CA PHE A 434 13.57 2.27 -12.85
C PHE A 434 13.61 3.18 -11.62
N TYR A 435 13.56 2.63 -10.41
CA TYR A 435 13.60 3.42 -9.18
C TYR A 435 15.00 3.93 -8.84
N LEU A 436 16.06 3.16 -9.13
CA LEU A 436 17.44 3.58 -8.91
C LEU A 436 17.90 4.69 -9.85
N MET A 437 17.31 4.77 -11.05
CA MET A 437 17.62 5.76 -12.09
C MET A 437 16.81 7.06 -11.99
N GLN A 438 16.06 7.25 -10.89
CA GLN A 438 15.25 8.45 -10.70
C GLN A 438 16.11 9.71 -10.45
N GLY A 439 15.58 10.87 -10.85
CA GLY A 439 16.17 12.17 -10.53
C GLY A 439 16.21 12.45 -9.02
N VAL A 440 17.03 13.41 -8.58
CA VAL A 440 17.26 13.75 -7.15
C VAL A 440 15.95 13.84 -6.36
N GLU A 441 14.97 14.62 -6.84
CA GLU A 441 13.69 14.83 -6.15
C GLU A 441 12.89 13.54 -5.87
N ASN A 442 13.12 12.50 -6.67
CA ASN A 442 12.42 11.22 -6.58
C ASN A 442 13.25 10.15 -5.87
N ARG A 443 14.50 10.45 -5.47
CA ARG A 443 15.35 9.56 -4.67
C ARG A 443 15.04 9.67 -3.18
N ASN A 444 13.76 9.53 -2.83
CA ASN A 444 13.25 9.70 -1.47
C ASN A 444 12.89 8.38 -0.78
N TYR A 445 13.29 7.23 -1.33
CA TYR A 445 13.06 5.89 -0.75
C TYR A 445 11.58 5.51 -0.61
N GLY A 446 10.67 6.23 -1.28
CA GLY A 446 9.23 6.12 -1.07
C GLY A 446 8.63 7.20 -0.16
N GLY A 447 9.41 8.19 0.28
CA GLY A 447 9.02 9.23 1.22
C GLY A 447 9.14 8.79 2.68
N MET A 448 8.35 9.37 3.58
CA MET A 448 8.28 8.93 4.98
C MET A 448 7.50 7.61 5.10
N THR A 449 8.23 6.49 5.15
CA THR A 449 7.68 5.12 5.10
C THR A 449 8.61 4.11 5.75
N SER A 450 8.06 3.02 6.28
CA SER A 450 8.80 2.02 7.06
C SER A 450 9.66 1.05 6.23
N GLY A 451 9.89 1.37 4.96
CA GLY A 451 10.68 0.59 4.00
C GLY A 451 10.42 1.06 2.56
N LEU A 452 11.17 0.52 1.60
CA LEU A 452 11.06 0.85 0.17
C LEU A 452 9.73 0.34 -0.44
N ARG A 453 8.64 1.06 -0.13
CA ARG A 453 7.25 0.62 -0.38
C ARG A 453 6.92 0.36 -1.83
N TRP A 454 7.61 1.05 -2.72
CA TRP A 454 7.53 0.92 -4.17
C TRP A 454 7.82 -0.48 -4.70
N MET A 455 8.47 -1.32 -3.90
CA MET A 455 8.82 -2.70 -4.24
C MET A 455 7.90 -3.72 -3.56
N PHE A 456 7.02 -3.33 -2.64
CA PHE A 456 6.22 -4.28 -1.84
C PHE A 456 5.25 -5.10 -2.68
N TRP A 457 4.74 -4.55 -3.79
CA TRP A 457 3.85 -5.26 -4.70
C TRP A 457 4.53 -6.46 -5.40
N LEU A 458 5.86 -6.56 -5.36
CA LEU A 458 6.64 -7.69 -5.88
C LEU A 458 6.72 -8.88 -4.89
N ALA A 459 6.30 -8.71 -3.63
CA ALA A 459 6.40 -9.75 -2.61
C ALA A 459 5.82 -11.12 -3.03
N PRO A 460 4.65 -11.23 -3.70
CA PRO A 460 4.14 -12.53 -4.18
C PRO A 460 5.09 -13.22 -5.16
N LEU A 461 5.77 -12.47 -6.02
CA LEU A 461 6.77 -12.98 -6.95
C LEU A 461 7.96 -13.55 -6.17
N TRP A 462 8.46 -12.80 -5.20
CA TRP A 462 9.61 -13.20 -4.40
C TRP A 462 9.32 -14.39 -3.47
N LEU A 463 8.09 -14.49 -2.94
CA LEU A 463 7.64 -15.64 -2.16
C LEU A 463 7.65 -16.93 -3.01
N ILE A 464 7.15 -16.88 -4.24
CA ILE A 464 7.16 -18.04 -5.13
C ILE A 464 8.59 -18.39 -5.56
N ALA A 465 9.41 -17.38 -5.88
CA ALA A 465 10.82 -17.59 -6.20
C ALA A 465 11.57 -18.27 -5.06
N MET A 466 11.20 -18.03 -3.79
CA MET A 466 11.85 -18.59 -2.62
C MET A 466 11.67 -20.12 -2.48
N LEU A 467 10.63 -20.72 -3.08
CA LEU A 467 10.22 -22.09 -2.80
C LEU A 467 11.36 -23.13 -2.96
N PRO A 468 12.19 -23.13 -4.02
CA PRO A 468 13.27 -24.10 -4.14
C PRO A 468 14.38 -23.91 -3.11
N ALA A 469 14.67 -22.65 -2.73
CA ALA A 469 15.61 -22.36 -1.65
C ALA A 469 15.04 -22.83 -0.31
N ALA A 470 13.75 -22.64 -0.05
CA ALA A 470 13.06 -23.14 1.14
C ALA A 470 13.14 -24.68 1.25
N ASP A 471 13.00 -25.39 0.13
CA ASP A 471 13.20 -26.84 0.07
C ASP A 471 14.65 -27.26 0.37
N TRP A 472 15.62 -26.52 -0.14
CA TRP A 472 17.03 -26.75 0.16
C TRP A 472 17.38 -26.50 1.64
N LEU A 473 16.73 -25.49 2.25
CA LEU A 473 16.86 -25.18 3.67
C LEU A 473 16.30 -26.30 4.55
N ALA A 474 15.18 -26.92 4.12
CA ALA A 474 14.53 -28.00 4.85
C ALA A 474 15.43 -29.22 5.10
N ALA A 475 16.46 -29.43 4.26
CA ALA A 475 17.34 -30.59 4.35
C ALA A 475 18.30 -30.60 5.55
N SER A 476 18.45 -29.50 6.30
CA SER A 476 19.38 -29.45 7.44
C SER A 476 18.91 -28.53 8.56
N ARG A 477 18.98 -29.00 9.81
CA ARG A 477 18.66 -28.19 11.00
C ARG A 477 19.48 -26.90 11.09
N LYS A 478 20.75 -26.91 10.65
CA LYS A 478 21.59 -25.69 10.63
C LYS A 478 21.03 -24.66 9.66
N ARG A 479 20.63 -25.09 8.48
CA ARG A 479 20.02 -24.23 7.44
C ARG A 479 18.66 -23.71 7.89
N GLN A 480 17.83 -24.57 8.48
CA GLN A 480 16.56 -24.15 9.11
C GLN A 480 16.80 -23.08 10.19
N GLY A 481 17.83 -23.24 11.03
CA GLY A 481 18.21 -22.24 12.04
C GLY A 481 18.53 -20.87 11.44
N VAL A 482 19.33 -20.84 10.36
CA VAL A 482 19.62 -19.59 9.63
C VAL A 482 18.34 -18.99 9.04
N ALA A 483 17.49 -19.80 8.43
CA ALA A 483 16.24 -19.35 7.83
C ALA A 483 15.27 -18.76 8.86
N LEU A 484 15.15 -19.40 10.03
CA LEU A 484 14.32 -18.91 11.15
C LEU A 484 14.88 -17.61 11.72
N LEU A 485 16.20 -17.45 11.81
CA LEU A 485 16.83 -16.19 12.23
C LEU A 485 16.48 -15.05 11.25
N LEU A 486 16.64 -15.27 9.94
CA LEU A 486 16.31 -14.25 8.95
C LEU A 486 14.81 -13.93 8.92
N LEU A 487 13.95 -14.93 9.12
CA LEU A 487 12.50 -14.72 9.27
C LEU A 487 12.20 -13.88 10.51
N ALA A 488 12.84 -14.16 11.65
CA ALA A 488 12.66 -13.37 12.87
C ALA A 488 13.05 -11.89 12.66
N CYS A 489 14.20 -11.62 12.02
CA CYS A 489 14.60 -10.26 11.67
C CYS A 489 13.62 -9.57 10.70
N SER A 490 13.12 -10.32 9.71
CA SER A 490 12.13 -9.80 8.76
C SER A 490 10.80 -9.47 9.43
N ALA A 491 10.33 -10.34 10.32
CA ALA A 491 9.11 -10.15 11.08
C ALA A 491 9.23 -9.00 12.09
N LEU A 492 10.40 -8.81 12.70
CA LEU A 492 10.70 -7.65 13.53
C LEU A 492 10.53 -6.35 12.72
N SER A 493 11.17 -6.26 11.55
CA SER A 493 11.09 -5.07 10.70
C SER A 493 9.66 -4.78 10.24
N ALA A 494 8.91 -5.81 9.84
CA ALA A 494 7.50 -5.66 9.42
C ALA A 494 6.59 -5.24 10.59
N SER A 495 6.88 -5.71 11.80
CA SER A 495 6.07 -5.42 13.00
C SER A 495 6.42 -4.08 13.65
N TYR A 496 7.67 -3.61 13.52
CA TYR A 496 8.15 -2.37 14.14
C TYR A 496 7.21 -1.16 13.97
N PRO A 497 6.77 -0.80 12.75
CA PRO A 497 5.76 0.25 12.53
C PRO A 497 4.32 -0.26 12.81
N THR A 498 4.07 -0.79 14.00
CA THR A 498 2.80 -1.46 14.35
C THR A 498 1.58 -0.56 14.11
N TRP A 499 1.64 0.71 14.50
CA TRP A 499 0.48 1.60 14.46
C TRP A 499 0.38 2.46 13.22
N ASN A 500 1.52 2.80 12.63
CA ASN A 500 1.59 3.68 11.48
C ASN A 500 2.72 3.24 10.54
N PRO A 501 2.42 2.80 9.31
CA PRO A 501 3.44 2.45 8.33
C PRO A 501 4.19 3.65 7.72
N TRP A 502 3.67 4.87 7.94
CA TRP A 502 4.23 6.13 7.46
C TRP A 502 5.23 6.74 8.45
N VAL A 503 6.16 5.92 8.93
CA VAL A 503 7.24 6.28 9.87
C VAL A 503 8.54 5.69 9.37
N HIS A 504 9.68 6.15 9.89
CA HIS A 504 10.97 5.61 9.49
C HIS A 504 11.13 4.12 9.89
N PRO A 505 11.90 3.33 9.12
CA PRO A 505 12.30 2.00 9.55
C PRO A 505 13.19 2.09 10.80
N TRP A 506 13.17 1.04 11.62
CA TRP A 506 13.98 0.98 12.84
C TRP A 506 15.48 1.18 12.59
N ILE A 507 16.00 0.79 11.43
CA ILE A 507 17.40 1.00 11.05
C ILE A 507 17.69 2.49 10.88
N THR A 508 16.77 3.25 10.25
CA THR A 508 16.91 4.71 10.13
C THR A 508 16.93 5.35 11.51
N ASP A 509 15.98 5.00 12.39
CA ASP A 509 15.91 5.56 13.74
C ASP A 509 17.16 5.23 14.56
N TRP A 510 17.67 4.00 14.43
CA TRP A 510 18.91 3.58 15.07
C TRP A 510 20.12 4.35 14.55
N MET A 511 20.25 4.53 13.24
CA MET A 511 21.34 5.31 12.64
C MET A 511 21.26 6.80 12.99
N ASN A 512 20.05 7.37 13.05
CA ASN A 512 19.79 8.73 13.53
C ASN A 512 20.21 8.87 15.00
N TYR A 513 19.85 7.90 15.86
CA TYR A 513 20.23 7.89 17.27
C TYR A 513 21.76 7.86 17.47
N LEU A 514 22.47 7.13 16.60
CA LEU A 514 23.94 7.08 16.61
C LEU A 514 24.59 8.32 15.96
N GLY A 515 23.81 9.26 15.41
CA GLY A 515 24.31 10.44 14.71
C GLY A 515 24.99 10.15 13.37
N TRP A 516 24.76 8.97 12.79
CA TRP A 516 25.36 8.57 11.50
C TRP A 516 24.65 9.21 10.31
N ILE A 517 23.36 9.48 10.46
CA ILE A 517 22.52 10.18 9.49
C ILE A 517 21.67 11.23 10.22
N SER A 518 21.05 12.12 9.46
CA SER A 518 20.08 13.10 9.94
C SER A 518 18.92 13.13 8.95
N LEU A 519 17.91 12.31 9.22
CA LEU A 519 16.68 12.16 8.44
C LEU A 519 15.44 12.47 9.25
#